data_AF-A0A947F2Z8-F1
#
_entry.id   AF-A0A947F2Z8-F1
#
_cell.length_a   1.000
_cell.length_b   1.000
_cell.length_c   1.000
_cell.angle_alpha   90.00
_cell.angle_beta   90.00
_cell.angle_gamma   90.00
#
_symmetry.space_group_name_H-M   'P 1'
#
loop_
_entity.id
_entity.type
_entity.pdbx_description
1 polymer ?
#
loop_
_entity_poly.entity_id
_entity_poly.type
_entity_poly.pdbx_seq_one_letter_code
_entity_poly.pdbx_strand_id
1 'polypeptide(L)'
;STVVIAIILTFYDLNVKSIKEGDAIGIFLAVVAATGLLIAVAWSTWRIYKIEDTLNSVMVETAKTTSMVFIILIGAAMLTSAFRGFGGEELVKHFLTNLEGGFWVQFIVVMAVMFVLGFFLDFLEIAVVVVPIVAPILLADPGANVTAVWFGVMVGVNLQTSFLTPPFGFSLFYLRGVAPAIVKTLQIYRGAAPFIVLQLVALVIVALTPPLVNYLPTRISLTADTAPPPINPKMQLCIEEMLFNYFDNNAALLRGHVNTLNDMDLSVLPEKRQMELNQSLERTLGTFNLVEKVRTAEANRVGYSAEYRPHHRHVRGLQYEMRNIRLKIDELKQDLTRASQNSYPDRDTLTRIQAKIEKKQAAIEDLQNQIPENWADVSKRYADLEKAEKEARGNYRNNVDQAYETIAELRKVIEGADQLAGLESQLTALEPPITNEPAKVAMDRIKQAEKALGKVAGTSAIKSKLSKARRALKGNQPNPQKAIQFLEDGLKLYFAEVGWRRRAAVEIAPALAAYDNAIKDSIGLRLQRRLTADQIKEVASCRSIHRDFSLRF
;
A
#
# COMPACT_ATOMS: atom_id res chain seq x y z
N SER A 1 29.80 -14.97 26.04
CA SER A 1 29.87 -14.18 24.78
C SER A 1 28.59 -13.43 24.45
N THR A 2 27.41 -14.08 24.41
CA THR A 2 26.13 -13.41 24.08
C THR A 2 25.74 -12.29 25.05
N VAL A 3 25.88 -12.51 26.37
CA VAL A 3 25.65 -11.49 27.40
C VAL A 3 26.61 -10.30 27.25
N VAL A 4 27.87 -10.57 26.90
CA VAL A 4 28.90 -9.54 26.68
C VAL A 4 28.56 -8.69 25.45
N ILE A 5 28.13 -9.33 24.35
CA ILE A 5 27.68 -8.62 23.13
C ILE A 5 26.44 -7.77 23.42
N ALA A 6 25.47 -8.30 24.19
CA ALA A 6 24.27 -7.56 24.57
C ALA A 6 24.59 -6.31 25.41
N ILE A 7 25.53 -6.43 26.36
CA ILE A 7 25.99 -5.30 27.16
C ILE A 7 26.70 -4.26 26.28
N ILE A 8 27.58 -4.68 25.36
CA ILE A 8 28.28 -3.75 24.46
C ILE A 8 27.28 -2.97 23.58
N LEU A 9 26.25 -3.62 23.08
CA LEU A 9 25.18 -2.98 22.28
C LEU A 9 24.35 -1.94 23.05
N THR A 10 24.35 -1.97 24.39
CA THR A 10 23.65 -0.96 25.21
C THR A 10 24.49 0.29 25.47
N PHE A 11 25.82 0.19 25.42
CA PHE A 11 26.74 1.28 25.76
C PHE A 11 27.46 1.88 24.54
N TYR A 12 27.56 1.17 23.41
CA TYR A 12 28.30 1.60 22.23
C TYR A 12 27.49 1.42 20.95
N ASP A 13 27.61 2.38 20.01
CA ASP A 13 27.03 2.28 18.67
C ASP A 13 28.04 1.57 17.75
N LEU A 14 27.80 0.29 17.45
CA LEU A 14 28.73 -0.58 16.70
C LEU A 14 28.73 -0.31 15.18
N ASN A 15 28.50 0.93 14.76
CA ASN A 15 28.45 1.29 13.36
C ASN A 15 29.86 1.43 12.75
N VAL A 16 30.30 0.36 12.08
CA VAL A 16 31.62 0.27 11.40
C VAL A 16 31.81 1.35 10.33
N LYS A 17 30.74 1.96 9.81
CA LYS A 17 30.83 3.00 8.77
C LYS A 17 30.98 4.43 9.33
N SER A 18 30.77 4.64 10.63
CA SER A 18 30.78 5.96 11.26
C SER A 18 31.39 5.87 12.67
N ILE A 19 32.68 5.58 12.74
CA ILE A 19 33.41 5.42 14.01
C ILE A 19 33.63 6.81 14.64
N LYS A 20 33.06 7.06 15.82
CA LYS A 20 33.38 8.23 16.65
C LYS A 20 34.52 7.91 17.62
N GLU A 21 35.17 8.95 18.16
CA GLU A 21 36.16 8.78 19.24
C GLU A 21 35.48 8.20 20.49
N GLY A 22 35.82 6.96 20.83
CA GLY A 22 35.20 6.19 21.93
C GLY A 22 34.59 4.85 21.48
N ASP A 23 34.06 4.78 20.26
CA ASP A 23 33.39 3.58 19.72
C ASP A 23 34.39 2.48 19.32
N ALA A 24 35.65 2.84 19.08
CA ALA A 24 36.71 1.89 18.71
C ALA A 24 36.95 0.80 19.78
N ILE A 25 36.81 1.15 21.06
CA ILE A 25 36.95 0.20 22.18
C ILE A 25 35.76 -0.78 22.20
N GLY A 26 34.54 -0.26 21.98
CA GLY A 26 33.33 -1.07 21.87
C GLY A 26 33.41 -2.05 20.70
N ILE A 27 33.90 -1.61 19.54
CA ILE A 27 34.09 -2.47 18.35
C ILE A 27 35.13 -3.56 18.62
N PHE A 28 36.27 -3.25 19.24
CA PHE A 28 37.29 -4.26 19.56
C PHE A 28 36.76 -5.34 20.51
N LEU A 29 36.07 -4.92 21.58
CA LEU A 29 35.44 -5.85 22.53
C LEU A 29 34.36 -6.70 21.86
N ALA A 30 33.57 -6.12 20.95
CA ALA A 30 32.56 -6.84 20.17
C ALA A 30 33.20 -7.90 19.26
N VAL A 31 34.32 -7.59 18.61
CA VAL A 31 35.07 -8.54 17.78
C VAL A 31 35.57 -9.71 18.63
N VAL A 32 36.21 -9.45 19.78
CA VAL A 32 36.69 -10.52 20.66
C VAL A 32 35.55 -11.41 21.15
N ALA A 33 34.42 -10.81 21.57
CA ALA A 33 33.26 -11.56 22.01
C ALA A 33 32.61 -12.38 20.88
N ALA A 34 32.58 -11.84 19.65
CA ALA A 34 32.09 -12.53 18.46
C ALA A 34 33.01 -13.69 18.06
N THR A 35 34.32 -13.49 18.06
CA THR A 35 35.30 -14.56 17.80
C THR A 35 35.19 -15.66 18.84
N GLY A 36 35.06 -15.32 20.13
CA GLY A 36 34.85 -16.30 21.19
C GLY A 36 33.54 -17.08 21.02
N LEU A 37 32.47 -16.42 20.56
CA LEU A 37 31.21 -17.09 20.22
C LEU A 37 31.39 -18.06 19.04
N LEU A 38 32.09 -17.63 17.98
CA LEU A 38 32.36 -18.47 16.81
C LEU A 38 33.18 -19.72 17.18
N ILE A 39 34.19 -19.56 18.02
CA ILE A 39 35.00 -20.69 18.52
C ILE A 39 34.13 -21.63 19.36
N ALA A 40 33.28 -21.10 20.25
CA ALA A 40 32.38 -21.92 21.07
C ALA A 40 31.36 -22.69 20.22
N VAL A 41 30.78 -22.04 19.20
CA VAL A 41 29.86 -22.69 18.25
C VAL A 41 30.60 -23.75 17.44
N ALA A 42 31.78 -23.45 16.89
CA ALA A 42 32.58 -24.41 16.14
C ALA A 42 32.98 -25.63 17.00
N TRP A 43 33.39 -25.39 18.25
CA TRP A 43 33.70 -26.45 19.20
C TRP A 43 32.47 -27.28 19.56
N SER A 44 31.32 -26.64 19.78
CA SER A 44 30.05 -27.33 20.04
C SER A 44 29.64 -28.19 18.84
N THR A 45 29.71 -27.66 17.62
CA THR A 45 29.38 -28.40 16.39
C THR A 45 30.33 -29.58 16.20
N TRP A 46 31.64 -29.39 16.39
CA TRP A 46 32.61 -30.48 16.35
C TRP A 46 32.27 -31.55 17.39
N ARG A 47 32.00 -31.14 18.64
CA ARG A 47 31.65 -32.07 19.71
C ARG A 47 30.42 -32.92 19.36
N ILE A 48 29.35 -32.31 18.85
CA ILE A 48 28.11 -33.02 18.47
C ILE A 48 28.34 -33.93 17.25
N TYR A 49 29.25 -33.57 16.34
CA TYR A 49 29.64 -34.40 15.20
C TYR A 49 30.47 -35.62 15.60
N LYS A 50 31.45 -35.45 16.51
CA LYS A 50 32.42 -36.51 16.86
C LYS A 50 31.98 -37.41 18.00
N ILE A 51 31.13 -36.92 18.91
CA ILE A 51 30.66 -37.69 20.07
C ILE A 51 29.31 -38.33 19.72
N GLU A 52 29.27 -39.67 19.79
CA GLU A 52 28.07 -40.52 19.68
C GLU A 52 27.27 -40.38 18.38
N ASP A 53 27.85 -39.82 17.32
CA ASP A 53 27.18 -39.54 16.02
C ASP A 53 25.84 -38.78 16.19
N THR A 54 25.75 -38.00 17.27
CA THR A 54 24.52 -37.34 17.71
C THR A 54 23.99 -36.41 16.62
N LEU A 55 24.88 -35.72 15.92
CA LEU A 55 24.50 -34.81 14.82
C LEU A 55 23.80 -35.57 13.69
N ASN A 56 24.36 -36.69 13.25
CA ASN A 56 23.82 -37.48 12.16
C ASN A 56 22.49 -38.13 12.56
N SER A 57 22.43 -38.70 13.77
CA SER A 57 21.20 -39.27 14.32
C SER A 57 20.06 -38.24 14.35
N VAL A 58 20.30 -37.05 14.90
CA VAL A 58 19.30 -35.97 14.97
C VAL A 58 18.94 -35.46 13.58
N MET A 59 19.91 -35.29 12.68
CA MET A 59 19.66 -34.86 11.30
C MET A 59 18.81 -35.88 10.53
N VAL A 60 19.10 -37.17 10.65
CA VAL A 60 18.34 -38.25 10.00
C VAL A 60 16.93 -38.34 10.57
N GLU A 61 16.75 -38.24 11.88
CA GLU A 61 15.42 -38.25 12.51
C GLU A 61 14.61 -37.01 12.15
N THR A 62 15.24 -35.83 12.13
CA THR A 62 14.62 -34.58 11.67
C THR A 62 14.22 -34.67 10.20
N ALA A 63 15.11 -35.19 9.34
CA ALA A 63 14.83 -35.39 7.92
C ALA A 63 13.68 -36.38 7.71
N LYS A 64 13.66 -37.51 8.43
CA LYS A 64 12.59 -38.51 8.35
C LYS A 64 11.24 -37.93 8.73
N THR A 65 11.14 -37.21 9.85
CA THR A 65 9.91 -36.55 10.29
C THR A 65 9.47 -35.47 9.29
N THR A 66 10.41 -34.67 8.79
CA THR A 66 10.13 -33.62 7.79
C THR A 66 9.67 -34.22 6.46
N SER A 67 10.32 -35.29 5.98
CA SER A 67 9.93 -36.02 4.76
C SER A 67 8.54 -36.64 4.89
N MET A 68 8.18 -37.18 6.05
CA MET A 68 6.82 -37.68 6.30
C MET A 68 5.79 -36.57 6.14
N VAL A 69 6.02 -35.39 6.75
CA VAL A 69 5.13 -34.22 6.60
C VAL A 69 5.06 -33.75 5.15
N PHE A 70 6.19 -33.70 4.42
CA PHE A 70 6.19 -33.31 3.01
C PHE A 70 5.46 -34.28 2.10
N ILE A 71 5.57 -35.60 2.33
CA ILE A 71 4.82 -36.60 1.55
C ILE A 71 3.31 -36.40 1.73
N ILE A 72 2.87 -36.16 2.97
CA ILE A 72 1.47 -35.85 3.28
C ILE A 72 1.02 -34.57 2.57
N LEU A 73 1.84 -33.50 2.61
CA LEU A 73 1.56 -32.24 1.91
C LEU A 73 1.44 -32.43 0.39
N ILE A 74 2.30 -33.23 -0.22
CA ILE A 74 2.24 -33.54 -1.66
C ILE A 74 0.94 -34.28 -1.98
N GLY A 75 0.59 -35.31 -1.19
CA GLY A 75 -0.66 -36.06 -1.36
C GLY A 75 -1.90 -35.16 -1.22
N ALA A 76 -1.92 -34.29 -0.22
CA ALA A 76 -2.99 -33.32 0.00
C ALA A 76 -3.10 -32.29 -1.14
N ALA A 77 -1.97 -31.81 -1.67
CA ALA A 77 -1.95 -30.90 -2.83
C ALA A 77 -2.47 -31.58 -4.09
N MET A 78 -2.09 -32.84 -4.34
CA MET A 78 -2.62 -33.65 -5.45
C MET A 78 -4.13 -33.86 -5.31
N LEU A 79 -4.61 -34.22 -4.11
CA LEU A 79 -6.04 -34.38 -3.83
C LEU A 79 -6.80 -33.07 -4.05
N THR A 80 -6.28 -31.94 -3.55
CA THR A 80 -6.91 -30.62 -3.70
C THR A 80 -6.98 -30.21 -5.15
N SER A 81 -5.90 -30.44 -5.92
CA SER A 81 -5.87 -30.16 -7.36
C SER A 81 -6.87 -31.02 -8.13
N ALA A 82 -6.95 -32.32 -7.83
CA ALA A 82 -7.91 -33.23 -8.44
C ALA A 82 -9.36 -32.84 -8.07
N PHE A 83 -9.63 -32.57 -6.79
CA PHE A 83 -10.94 -32.14 -6.30
C PHE A 83 -11.40 -30.86 -7.00
N ARG A 84 -10.52 -29.86 -7.16
CA ARG A 84 -10.82 -28.64 -7.95
C ARG A 84 -11.03 -28.96 -9.43
N GLY A 85 -10.20 -29.81 -10.01
CA GLY A 85 -10.32 -30.25 -11.41
C GLY A 85 -11.66 -30.94 -11.71
N PHE A 86 -12.22 -31.67 -10.75
CA PHE A 86 -13.56 -32.29 -10.85
C PHE A 86 -14.71 -31.35 -10.43
N GLY A 87 -14.45 -30.06 -10.18
CA GLY A 87 -15.48 -29.08 -9.84
C GLY A 87 -15.92 -29.10 -8.37
N GLY A 88 -15.16 -29.72 -7.47
CA GLY A 88 -15.45 -29.76 -6.05
C GLY A 88 -15.52 -28.38 -5.38
N GLU A 89 -14.79 -27.39 -5.91
CA GLU A 89 -14.87 -26.00 -5.45
C GLU A 89 -16.27 -25.41 -5.70
N GLU A 90 -16.87 -25.66 -6.87
CA GLU A 90 -18.21 -25.16 -7.18
C GLU A 90 -19.29 -25.86 -6.33
N LEU A 91 -19.08 -27.14 -5.98
CA LEU A 91 -19.96 -27.86 -5.04
C LEU A 91 -19.96 -27.21 -3.66
N VAL A 92 -18.78 -26.91 -3.10
CA VAL A 92 -18.65 -26.24 -1.79
C VAL A 92 -19.23 -24.84 -1.85
N LYS A 93 -18.96 -24.10 -2.92
CA LYS A 93 -19.51 -22.77 -3.16
C LYS A 93 -21.04 -22.80 -3.20
N HIS A 94 -21.65 -23.66 -3.99
CA HIS A 94 -23.10 -23.81 -4.05
C HIS A 94 -23.71 -24.17 -2.69
N PHE A 95 -23.07 -25.08 -1.94
CA PHE A 95 -23.51 -25.43 -0.60
C PHE A 95 -23.52 -24.21 0.33
N LEU A 96 -22.43 -23.44 0.35
CA LEU A 96 -22.33 -22.24 1.20
C LEU A 96 -23.28 -21.12 0.73
N THR A 97 -23.42 -20.89 -0.57
CA THR A 97 -24.31 -19.83 -1.10
C THR A 97 -25.79 -20.13 -0.93
N ASN A 98 -26.17 -21.41 -0.81
CA ASN A 98 -27.56 -21.81 -0.55
C ASN A 98 -27.96 -21.65 0.93
N LEU A 99 -27.02 -21.36 1.82
CA LEU A 99 -27.33 -21.11 3.23
C LEU A 99 -27.97 -19.74 3.40
N GLU A 100 -29.16 -19.72 3.99
CA GLU A 100 -29.84 -18.49 4.40
C GLU A 100 -29.09 -17.85 5.58
N GLY A 101 -28.83 -16.54 5.52
CA GLY A 101 -28.16 -15.78 6.59
C GLY A 101 -26.83 -15.12 6.21
N GLY A 102 -26.46 -15.15 4.93
CA GLY A 102 -25.34 -14.38 4.38
C GLY A 102 -23.97 -14.77 4.94
N PHE A 103 -23.03 -13.83 4.90
CA PHE A 103 -21.63 -14.06 5.29
C PHE A 103 -21.47 -14.69 6.69
N TRP A 104 -22.18 -14.21 7.71
CA TRP A 104 -21.98 -14.68 9.09
C TRP A 104 -22.36 -16.13 9.29
N VAL A 105 -23.43 -16.60 8.64
CA VAL A 105 -23.83 -18.02 8.72
C VAL A 105 -22.81 -18.89 7.99
N GLN A 106 -22.42 -18.50 6.77
CA GLN A 106 -21.38 -19.21 6.02
C GLN A 106 -20.06 -19.29 6.81
N PHE A 107 -19.66 -18.17 7.41
CA PHE A 107 -18.45 -18.06 8.22
C PHE A 107 -18.48 -18.96 9.45
N ILE A 108 -19.59 -18.98 10.21
CA ILE A 108 -19.74 -19.83 11.39
C ILE A 108 -19.71 -21.30 11.00
N VAL A 109 -20.40 -21.69 9.92
CA VAL A 109 -20.40 -23.08 9.43
C VAL A 109 -18.98 -23.50 9.04
N VAL A 110 -18.26 -22.66 8.30
CA VAL A 110 -16.86 -22.91 7.94
C VAL A 110 -15.98 -23.06 9.18
N MET A 111 -16.10 -22.14 10.15
CA MET A 111 -15.33 -22.20 11.39
C MET A 111 -15.63 -23.47 12.19
N ALA A 112 -16.89 -23.89 12.26
CA ALA A 112 -17.29 -25.13 12.91
C ALA A 112 -16.72 -26.37 12.20
N VAL A 113 -16.79 -26.43 10.87
CA VAL A 113 -16.22 -27.53 10.08
C VAL A 113 -14.70 -27.59 10.26
N MET A 114 -14.01 -26.46 10.19
CA MET A 114 -12.56 -26.40 10.41
C MET A 114 -12.18 -26.80 11.84
N PHE A 115 -12.99 -26.41 12.84
CA PHE A 115 -12.79 -26.81 14.23
C PHE A 115 -12.92 -28.32 14.40
N VAL A 116 -13.94 -28.94 13.81
CA VAL A 116 -14.12 -30.41 13.88
C VAL A 116 -13.04 -31.14 13.10
N LEU A 117 -12.64 -30.65 11.92
CA LEU A 117 -11.56 -31.24 11.12
C LEU A 117 -10.22 -31.16 11.86
N GLY A 118 -9.99 -30.11 12.63
CA GLY A 118 -8.78 -29.93 13.44
C GLY A 118 -8.63 -30.94 14.58
N PHE A 119 -9.62 -31.80 14.84
CA PHE A 119 -9.48 -32.94 15.74
C PHE A 119 -8.75 -34.12 15.10
N PHE A 120 -8.81 -34.24 13.77
CA PHE A 120 -8.30 -35.39 13.03
C PHE A 120 -7.10 -35.07 12.14
N LEU A 121 -7.07 -33.85 11.60
CA LEU A 121 -6.08 -33.38 10.64
C LEU A 121 -5.12 -32.37 11.27
N ASP A 122 -3.89 -32.32 10.75
CA ASP A 122 -2.90 -31.31 11.16
C ASP A 122 -3.25 -29.94 10.56
N PHE A 123 -2.79 -28.86 11.20
CA PHE A 123 -3.09 -27.49 10.79
C PHE A 123 -2.52 -27.19 9.41
N LEU A 124 -1.36 -27.79 9.07
CA LEU A 124 -0.74 -27.67 7.76
C LEU A 124 -1.65 -28.27 6.67
N GLU A 125 -2.28 -29.41 6.93
CA GLU A 125 -3.21 -30.05 5.99
C GLU A 125 -4.45 -29.18 5.78
N ILE A 126 -5.06 -28.70 6.86
CA ILE A 126 -6.24 -27.83 6.79
C ILE A 126 -5.89 -26.52 6.07
N ALA A 127 -4.72 -25.93 6.36
CA ALA A 127 -4.28 -24.68 5.73
C ALA A 127 -4.00 -24.83 4.23
N VAL A 128 -3.53 -26.00 3.77
CA VAL A 128 -3.24 -26.22 2.34
C VAL A 128 -4.48 -26.68 1.56
N VAL A 129 -5.38 -27.45 2.19
CA VAL A 129 -6.56 -28.02 1.52
C VAL A 129 -7.78 -27.09 1.66
N VAL A 130 -8.18 -26.79 2.89
CA VAL A 130 -9.49 -26.17 3.19
C VAL A 130 -9.44 -24.66 2.97
N VAL A 131 -8.40 -23.98 3.48
CA VAL A 131 -8.31 -22.51 3.43
C VAL A 131 -8.39 -21.97 2.00
N PRO A 132 -7.64 -22.47 1.00
CA PRO A 132 -7.72 -21.90 -0.34
C PRO A 132 -8.97 -22.32 -1.12
N ILE A 133 -9.75 -23.30 -0.65
CA ILE A 133 -11.10 -23.58 -1.19
C ILE A 133 -12.11 -22.58 -0.62
N VAL A 134 -12.07 -22.34 0.69
CA VAL A 134 -13.11 -21.59 1.39
C VAL A 134 -12.86 -20.07 1.40
N ALA A 135 -11.60 -19.63 1.47
CA ALA A 135 -11.25 -18.22 1.53
C ALA A 135 -11.74 -17.42 0.31
N PRO A 136 -11.58 -17.88 -0.95
CA PRO A 136 -12.11 -17.15 -2.10
C PRO A 136 -13.64 -17.02 -2.06
N ILE A 137 -14.35 -18.03 -1.54
CA ILE A 137 -15.82 -18.03 -1.44
C ILE A 137 -16.27 -16.98 -0.42
N LEU A 138 -15.66 -16.96 0.78
CA LEU A 138 -16.04 -16.03 1.85
C LEU A 138 -15.58 -14.59 1.58
N LEU A 139 -14.42 -14.39 0.94
CA LEU A 139 -13.88 -13.06 0.65
C LEU A 139 -14.47 -12.45 -0.65
N ALA A 140 -15.19 -13.24 -1.44
CA ALA A 140 -15.89 -12.73 -2.62
C ALA A 140 -17.17 -11.95 -2.28
N ASP A 141 -17.77 -12.16 -1.10
CA ASP A 141 -18.95 -11.41 -0.67
C ASP A 141 -18.54 -9.99 -0.21
N PRO A 142 -18.86 -8.94 -0.99
CA PRO A 142 -18.49 -7.57 -0.63
C PRO A 142 -19.27 -7.03 0.59
N GLY A 143 -20.35 -7.70 1.02
CA GLY A 143 -21.21 -7.26 2.10
C GLY A 143 -20.63 -7.46 3.51
N ALA A 144 -19.64 -8.34 3.65
CA ALA A 144 -19.06 -8.74 4.93
C ALA A 144 -18.03 -7.76 5.51
N ASN A 145 -17.44 -6.92 4.66
CA ASN A 145 -16.41 -5.95 5.06
C ASN A 145 -15.23 -6.58 5.84
N VAL A 146 -14.81 -7.81 5.50
CA VAL A 146 -13.71 -8.52 6.17
C VAL A 146 -12.43 -8.57 5.33
N THR A 147 -11.27 -8.57 6.01
CA THR A 147 -9.96 -8.68 5.34
C THR A 147 -9.46 -10.12 5.33
N ALA A 148 -8.63 -10.48 4.35
CA ALA A 148 -7.96 -11.79 4.34
C ALA A 148 -7.08 -12.01 5.58
N VAL A 149 -6.49 -10.94 6.13
CA VAL A 149 -5.70 -11.00 7.37
C VAL A 149 -6.58 -11.36 8.56
N TRP A 150 -7.74 -10.71 8.70
CA TRP A 150 -8.71 -11.03 9.75
C TRP A 150 -9.17 -12.49 9.64
N PHE A 151 -9.51 -12.95 8.43
CA PHE A 151 -9.90 -14.35 8.21
C PHE A 151 -8.78 -15.33 8.61
N GLY A 152 -7.54 -15.05 8.20
CA GLY A 152 -6.39 -15.88 8.56
C GLY A 152 -6.14 -15.95 10.07
N VAL A 153 -6.30 -14.82 10.79
CA VAL A 153 -6.19 -14.80 12.26
C VAL A 153 -7.33 -15.58 12.91
N MET A 154 -8.57 -15.43 12.44
CA MET A 154 -9.71 -16.20 12.94
C MET A 154 -9.50 -17.70 12.75
N VAL A 155 -9.05 -18.13 11.56
CA VAL A 155 -8.69 -19.52 11.29
C VAL A 155 -7.58 -20.00 12.23
N GLY A 156 -6.52 -19.20 12.40
CA GLY A 156 -5.40 -19.52 13.28
C GLY A 156 -5.82 -19.72 14.73
N VAL A 157 -6.60 -18.79 15.29
CA VAL A 157 -7.13 -18.89 16.66
C VAL A 157 -8.07 -20.09 16.80
N ASN A 158 -8.92 -20.35 15.80
CA ASN A 158 -9.84 -21.48 15.79
C ASN A 158 -9.10 -22.83 15.78
N LEU A 159 -8.09 -22.99 14.91
CA LEU A 159 -7.28 -24.21 14.83
C LEU A 159 -6.44 -24.43 16.10
N GLN A 160 -5.88 -23.37 16.69
CA GLN A 160 -5.22 -23.47 18.00
C GLN A 160 -6.18 -23.95 19.09
N THR A 161 -7.44 -23.48 19.09
CA THR A 161 -8.46 -23.93 20.03
C THR A 161 -8.79 -25.40 19.84
N SER A 162 -8.91 -25.86 18.60
CA SER A 162 -9.16 -27.25 18.25
C SER A 162 -8.09 -28.18 18.83
N PHE A 163 -6.80 -27.82 18.71
CA PHE A 163 -5.69 -28.62 19.23
C PHE A 163 -5.61 -28.71 20.75
N LEU A 164 -6.31 -27.84 21.47
CA LEU A 164 -6.44 -27.88 22.92
C LEU A 164 -7.72 -28.59 23.39
N THR A 165 -8.67 -28.86 22.51
CA THR A 165 -9.99 -29.38 22.91
C THR A 165 -10.01 -30.92 22.93
N PRO A 166 -10.41 -31.57 24.05
CA PRO A 166 -10.66 -33.01 24.08
C PRO A 166 -11.76 -33.38 23.07
N PRO A 167 -11.72 -34.53 22.37
CA PRO A 167 -11.02 -35.78 22.70
C PRO A 167 -9.66 -36.01 22.01
N PHE A 168 -9.23 -35.15 21.08
CA PHE A 168 -8.03 -35.39 20.24
C PHE A 168 -6.92 -34.34 20.32
N GLY A 169 -6.94 -33.43 21.30
CA GLY A 169 -5.92 -32.39 21.43
C GLY A 169 -4.50 -32.95 21.52
N PHE A 170 -3.72 -32.88 20.43
CA PHE A 170 -2.36 -33.42 20.33
C PHE A 170 -1.46 -32.94 21.47
N SER A 171 -1.59 -31.66 21.85
CA SER A 171 -0.84 -31.08 22.95
C SER A 171 -1.20 -31.72 24.30
N LEU A 172 -2.47 -32.07 24.52
CA LEU A 172 -2.92 -32.76 25.76
C LEU A 172 -2.45 -34.22 25.80
N PHE A 173 -2.44 -34.91 24.65
CA PHE A 173 -1.91 -36.27 24.56
C PHE A 173 -0.39 -36.33 24.70
N TYR A 174 0.32 -35.35 24.13
CA TYR A 174 1.75 -35.19 24.35
C TYR A 174 2.04 -35.00 25.85
N LEU A 175 1.30 -34.11 26.51
CA LEU A 175 1.41 -33.88 27.95
C LEU A 175 1.11 -35.16 28.76
N ARG A 176 0.10 -35.94 28.35
CA ARG A 176 -0.18 -37.24 28.96
C ARG A 176 0.96 -38.23 28.76
N GLY A 177 1.66 -38.21 27.62
CA GLY A 177 2.79 -39.08 27.32
C GLY A 177 4.01 -38.86 28.22
N VAL A 178 4.21 -37.62 28.68
CA VAL A 178 5.31 -37.26 29.61
C VAL A 178 4.86 -37.17 31.08
N ALA A 179 3.55 -37.13 31.36
CA ALA A 179 3.03 -37.00 32.72
C ALA A 179 3.12 -38.31 33.52
N PRO A 180 3.50 -38.26 34.82
CA PRO A 180 3.52 -39.43 35.68
C PRO A 180 2.13 -40.04 35.83
N ALA A 181 2.04 -41.36 36.05
CA ALA A 181 0.78 -42.10 36.14
C ALA A 181 -0.19 -41.63 37.24
N ILE A 182 0.28 -40.81 38.19
CA ILE A 182 -0.52 -40.19 39.24
C ILE A 182 -1.48 -39.12 38.70
N VAL A 183 -1.14 -38.48 37.57
CA VAL A 183 -1.96 -37.45 36.94
C VAL A 183 -2.99 -38.12 36.02
N LYS A 184 -4.26 -38.05 36.40
CA LYS A 184 -5.35 -38.60 35.58
C LYS A 184 -5.61 -37.71 34.37
N THR A 185 -5.95 -38.31 33.23
CA THR A 185 -6.30 -37.57 32.00
C THR A 185 -7.37 -36.50 32.23
N LEU A 186 -8.35 -36.79 33.11
CA LEU A 186 -9.40 -35.85 33.47
C LEU A 186 -8.87 -34.59 34.21
N GLN A 187 -7.79 -34.72 34.97
CA GLN A 187 -7.14 -33.57 35.62
C GLN A 187 -6.44 -32.68 34.59
N ILE A 188 -5.83 -33.28 33.56
CA ILE A 188 -5.23 -32.56 32.43
C ILE A 188 -6.32 -31.79 31.67
N TYR A 189 -7.46 -32.43 31.36
CA TYR A 189 -8.57 -31.78 30.68
C TYR A 189 -9.20 -30.66 31.50
N ARG A 190 -9.37 -30.87 32.80
CA ARG A 190 -9.87 -29.83 33.72
C ARG A 190 -8.92 -28.65 33.84
N GLY A 191 -7.60 -28.89 33.77
CA GLY A 191 -6.58 -27.85 33.72
C GLY A 191 -6.55 -27.07 32.40
N ALA A 192 -6.88 -27.72 31.28
CA ALA A 192 -6.93 -27.08 29.96
C ALA A 192 -8.23 -26.28 29.72
N ALA A 193 -9.35 -26.69 30.34
CA ALA A 193 -10.66 -26.07 30.13
C ALA A 193 -10.68 -24.53 30.31
N PRO A 194 -10.06 -23.93 31.35
CA PRO A 194 -9.99 -22.47 31.48
C PRO A 194 -9.30 -21.78 30.29
N PHE A 195 -8.25 -22.39 29.75
CA PHE A 195 -7.52 -21.84 28.59
C PHE A 195 -8.34 -21.94 27.31
N ILE A 196 -9.09 -23.04 27.13
CA ILE A 196 -10.03 -23.17 26.00
C ILE A 196 -11.11 -22.09 26.08
N VAL A 197 -11.67 -21.84 27.27
CA VAL A 197 -12.67 -20.78 27.47
C VAL A 197 -12.06 -19.40 27.15
N LEU A 198 -10.85 -19.11 27.62
CA LEU A 198 -10.14 -17.87 27.28
C LEU A 198 -9.91 -17.74 25.77
N GLN A 199 -9.58 -18.82 25.08
CA GLN A 199 -9.37 -18.83 23.63
C GLN A 199 -10.67 -18.60 22.86
N LEU A 200 -11.79 -19.17 23.32
CA LEU A 200 -13.12 -18.91 22.76
C LEU A 200 -13.54 -17.46 22.98
N VAL A 201 -13.28 -16.90 24.15
CA VAL A 201 -13.51 -15.47 24.43
C VAL A 201 -12.66 -14.59 23.50
N ALA A 202 -11.38 -14.92 23.32
CA ALA A 202 -10.51 -14.22 22.38
C ALA A 202 -11.04 -14.30 20.94
N LEU A 203 -11.51 -15.47 20.51
CA LEU A 203 -12.13 -15.67 19.20
C LEU A 203 -13.36 -14.77 19.01
N VAL A 204 -14.22 -14.65 20.03
CA VAL A 204 -15.39 -13.75 20.00
C VAL A 204 -14.96 -12.27 19.94
N ILE A 205 -13.97 -11.86 20.73
CA ILE A 205 -13.47 -10.47 20.72
C ILE A 205 -12.91 -10.11 19.34
N VAL A 206 -12.11 -10.99 18.75
CA VAL A 206 -11.53 -10.79 17.41
C VAL A 206 -12.62 -10.80 16.34
N ALA A 207 -13.65 -11.65 16.50
CA ALA A 207 -14.78 -11.68 15.58
C ALA A 207 -15.55 -10.35 15.57
N LEU A 208 -15.78 -9.75 16.74
CA LEU A 208 -16.52 -8.49 16.89
C LEU A 208 -15.67 -7.26 16.57
N THR A 209 -14.33 -7.36 16.65
CA THR A 209 -13.42 -6.22 16.49
C THR A 209 -12.37 -6.44 15.38
N PRO A 210 -12.76 -6.50 14.08
CA PRO A 210 -11.80 -6.61 12.97
C PRO A 210 -10.68 -5.55 12.96
N PRO A 211 -10.91 -4.28 13.35
CA PRO A 211 -9.85 -3.26 13.40
C PRO A 211 -8.67 -3.64 14.30
N LEU A 212 -8.90 -4.43 15.35
CA LEU A 212 -7.84 -4.89 16.25
C LEU A 212 -6.77 -5.70 15.51
N VAL A 213 -7.20 -6.55 14.59
CA VAL A 213 -6.31 -7.40 13.78
C VAL A 213 -5.60 -6.60 12.70
N ASN A 214 -6.31 -5.67 12.06
CA ASN A 214 -5.78 -4.92 10.92
C ASN A 214 -4.85 -3.76 11.32
N TYR A 215 -4.97 -3.25 12.55
CA TYR A 215 -4.21 -2.09 13.01
C TYR A 215 -2.70 -2.34 13.02
N LEU A 216 -2.24 -3.40 13.69
CA LEU A 216 -0.82 -3.66 13.87
C LEU A 216 -0.10 -3.93 12.53
N PRO A 217 -0.59 -4.80 11.63
CA PRO A 217 0.00 -5.00 10.31
C PRO A 217 0.07 -3.71 9.49
N THR A 218 -0.98 -2.88 9.56
CA THR A 218 -1.01 -1.59 8.86
C THR A 218 0.04 -0.64 9.43
N ARG A 219 0.16 -0.55 10.76
CA ARG A 219 1.15 0.29 11.42
C ARG A 219 2.57 -0.14 11.06
N ILE A 220 2.88 -1.44 11.15
CA ILE A 220 4.20 -1.98 10.80
C ILE A 220 4.54 -1.67 9.33
N SER A 221 3.59 -1.86 8.42
CA SER A 221 3.78 -1.56 6.99
C SER A 221 4.03 -0.07 6.72
N LEU A 222 3.44 0.83 7.51
CA LEU A 222 3.61 2.28 7.36
C LEU A 222 4.87 2.81 8.06
N THR A 223 5.39 2.09 9.06
CA THR A 223 6.66 2.43 9.73
C THR A 223 7.89 1.88 9.01
N ALA A 224 7.72 0.93 8.09
CA ALA A 224 8.84 0.31 7.37
C ALA A 224 9.56 1.30 6.44
N ASP A 225 10.85 1.08 6.17
CA ASP A 225 11.62 1.90 5.21
C ASP A 225 11.09 1.78 3.77
N THR A 226 10.34 0.72 3.48
CA THR A 226 9.65 0.46 2.22
C THR A 226 8.21 1.00 2.20
N ALA A 227 7.84 1.85 3.18
CA ALA A 227 6.49 2.39 3.28
C ALA A 227 6.10 3.17 2.01
N PRO A 228 4.84 3.02 1.54
CA PRO A 228 4.35 3.78 0.41
C PRO A 228 4.32 5.27 0.72
N PRO A 229 4.63 6.14 -0.27
CA PRO A 229 4.59 7.58 -0.05
C PRO A 229 3.15 8.05 0.27
N PRO A 230 2.99 9.16 1.03
CA PRO A 230 1.69 9.72 1.39
C PRO A 230 0.76 9.99 0.20
N ILE A 231 1.29 10.23 -1.01
CA ILE A 231 0.51 10.40 -2.25
C ILE A 231 -0.31 9.16 -2.68
N ASN A 232 -0.07 7.99 -2.09
CA ASN A 232 -0.77 6.75 -2.45
C ASN A 232 -2.31 6.90 -2.35
N PRO A 233 -3.08 6.60 -3.42
CA PRO A 233 -4.53 6.71 -3.44
C PRO A 233 -5.24 5.95 -2.31
N LYS A 234 -4.70 4.81 -1.88
CA LYS A 234 -5.31 3.96 -0.83
C LYS A 234 -5.32 4.61 0.56
N MET A 235 -4.48 5.62 0.79
CA MET A 235 -4.33 6.28 2.09
C MET A 235 -4.97 7.66 2.12
N GLN A 236 -5.31 8.23 0.96
CA GLN A 236 -5.73 9.62 0.85
C GLN A 236 -6.94 9.95 1.71
N LEU A 237 -7.95 9.08 1.76
CA LEU A 237 -9.15 9.36 2.55
C LEU A 237 -8.82 9.49 4.05
N CYS A 238 -7.95 8.63 4.58
CA CYS A 238 -7.54 8.70 5.99
C CYS A 238 -6.62 9.90 6.26
N ILE A 239 -5.74 10.23 5.32
CA ILE A 239 -4.90 11.43 5.42
C ILE A 239 -5.78 12.69 5.40
N GLU A 240 -6.77 12.76 4.51
CA GLU A 240 -7.73 13.86 4.43
C GLU A 240 -8.54 13.99 5.71
N GLU A 241 -9.06 12.89 6.25
CA GLU A 241 -9.83 12.89 7.51
C GLU A 241 -9.01 13.46 8.68
N MET A 242 -7.75 13.00 8.83
CA MET A 242 -6.80 13.57 9.78
C MET A 242 -6.54 15.06 9.53
N LEU A 243 -6.23 15.43 8.28
CA LEU A 243 -5.88 16.81 7.93
C LEU A 243 -7.06 17.78 8.06
N PHE A 244 -8.28 17.33 7.79
CA PHE A 244 -9.48 18.16 7.89
C PHE A 244 -9.75 18.52 9.35
N ASN A 245 -9.56 17.57 10.27
CA ASN A 245 -9.59 17.84 11.72
C ASN A 245 -8.44 18.77 12.14
N TYR A 246 -7.24 18.60 11.56
CA TYR A 246 -6.13 19.52 11.80
C TYR A 246 -6.45 20.95 11.35
N PHE A 247 -7.05 21.12 10.17
CA PHE A 247 -7.41 22.44 9.63
C PHE A 247 -8.48 23.14 10.46
N ASP A 248 -9.47 22.42 10.98
CA ASP A 248 -10.50 23.00 11.85
C ASP A 248 -9.88 23.65 13.09
N ASN A 249 -8.88 22.99 13.68
CA ASN A 249 -8.23 23.44 14.92
C ASN A 249 -7.11 24.46 14.69
N ASN A 250 -6.46 24.44 13.52
CA ASN A 250 -5.23 25.21 13.25
C ASN A 250 -5.38 26.26 12.13
N ALA A 251 -6.60 26.54 11.67
CA ALA A 251 -6.81 27.49 10.58
C ALA A 251 -6.24 28.89 10.87
N ALA A 252 -6.41 29.41 12.09
CA ALA A 252 -5.89 30.73 12.47
C ALA A 252 -4.35 30.77 12.43
N LEU A 253 -3.69 29.70 12.90
CA LEU A 253 -2.23 29.56 12.88
C LEU A 253 -1.70 29.55 11.44
N LEU A 254 -2.30 28.73 10.56
CA LEU A 254 -1.91 28.65 9.15
C LEU A 254 -2.10 29.98 8.43
N ARG A 255 -3.21 30.70 8.68
CA ARG A 255 -3.42 32.05 8.14
C ARG A 255 -2.36 33.03 8.66
N GLY A 256 -1.97 32.93 9.93
CA GLY A 256 -0.88 33.73 10.50
C GLY A 256 0.45 33.55 9.75
N HIS A 257 0.83 32.31 9.45
CA HIS A 257 2.02 32.00 8.67
C HIS A 257 1.97 32.56 7.24
N VAL A 258 0.81 32.51 6.59
CA VAL A 258 0.60 33.13 5.27
C VAL A 258 0.78 34.65 5.34
N ASN A 259 0.13 35.30 6.31
CA ASN A 259 0.19 36.75 6.46
C ASN A 259 1.62 37.22 6.73
N THR A 260 2.37 36.50 7.57
CA THR A 260 3.79 36.82 7.84
C THR A 260 4.62 36.83 6.56
N LEU A 261 4.41 35.88 5.64
CA LEU A 261 5.15 35.85 4.38
C LEU A 261 4.64 36.89 3.37
N ASN A 262 3.35 37.19 3.40
CA ASN A 262 2.73 38.19 2.53
C ASN A 262 3.12 39.64 2.90
N ASP A 263 3.41 39.89 4.17
CA ASP A 263 3.83 41.21 4.68
C ASP A 263 5.32 41.51 4.44
N MET A 264 6.10 40.53 3.94
CA MET A 264 7.52 40.73 3.63
C MET A 264 7.74 41.48 2.32
N ASP A 265 8.86 42.21 2.25
CA ASP A 265 9.32 42.80 1.00
C ASP A 265 9.84 41.69 0.06
N LEU A 266 9.07 41.39 -0.99
CA LEU A 266 9.40 40.39 -2.01
C LEU A 266 10.13 40.98 -3.23
N SER A 267 10.49 42.27 -3.20
CA SER A 267 11.16 42.97 -4.32
C SER A 267 12.50 42.34 -4.73
N VAL A 268 13.12 41.57 -3.84
CA VAL A 268 14.33 40.79 -4.11
C VAL A 268 14.10 39.69 -5.13
N LEU A 269 12.87 39.14 -5.21
CA LEU A 269 12.52 38.08 -6.16
C LEU A 269 12.17 38.67 -7.53
N PRO A 270 12.43 37.94 -8.64
CA PRO A 270 11.90 38.32 -9.96
C PRO A 270 10.36 38.34 -9.96
N GLU A 271 9.75 39.24 -10.75
CA GLU A 271 8.27 39.40 -10.84
C GLU A 271 7.53 38.07 -11.03
N LYS A 272 8.05 37.20 -11.89
CA LYS A 272 7.46 35.86 -12.12
C LYS A 272 7.41 35.02 -10.84
N ARG A 273 8.46 35.05 -10.01
CA ARG A 273 8.53 34.30 -8.75
C ARG A 273 7.66 34.92 -7.66
N GLN A 274 7.53 36.25 -7.65
CA GLN A 274 6.57 36.93 -6.77
C GLN A 274 5.13 36.50 -7.08
N MET A 275 4.75 36.48 -8.37
CA MET A 275 3.44 36.03 -8.81
C MET A 275 3.17 34.56 -8.44
N GLU A 276 4.13 33.66 -8.68
CA GLU A 276 4.02 32.25 -8.29
C GLU A 276 3.87 32.09 -6.77
N LEU A 277 4.65 32.83 -5.97
CA LEU A 277 4.56 32.79 -4.51
C LEU A 277 3.21 33.29 -4.01
N ASN A 278 2.72 34.43 -4.52
CA ASN A 278 1.41 34.97 -4.15
C ASN A 278 0.28 33.99 -4.51
N GLN A 279 0.33 33.35 -5.68
CA GLN A 279 -0.61 32.30 -6.06
C GLN A 279 -0.56 31.09 -5.11
N SER A 280 0.63 30.69 -4.66
CA SER A 280 0.78 29.61 -3.67
C SER A 280 0.16 29.97 -2.31
N LEU A 281 0.33 31.22 -1.87
CA LEU A 281 -0.29 31.74 -0.65
C LEU A 281 -1.82 31.81 -0.78
N GLU A 282 -2.34 32.29 -1.90
CA GLU A 282 -3.78 32.28 -2.19
C GLU A 282 -4.36 30.88 -2.21
N ARG A 283 -3.66 29.91 -2.83
CA ARG A 283 -4.07 28.49 -2.81
C ARG A 283 -4.07 27.92 -1.41
N THR A 284 -3.09 28.28 -0.59
CA THR A 284 -3.04 27.89 0.83
C THR A 284 -4.29 28.36 1.56
N LEU A 285 -4.66 29.64 1.42
CA LEU A 285 -5.89 30.20 2.00
C LEU A 285 -7.16 29.58 1.40
N GLY A 286 -7.16 29.28 0.10
CA GLY A 286 -8.26 28.63 -0.62
C GLY A 286 -8.55 27.20 -0.15
N THR A 287 -7.57 26.54 0.49
CA THR A 287 -7.70 25.17 1.01
C THR A 287 -8.91 25.01 1.92
N PHE A 288 -9.18 25.97 2.81
CA PHE A 288 -10.27 25.87 3.79
C PHE A 288 -11.65 25.80 3.11
N ASN A 289 -11.87 26.58 2.06
CA ASN A 289 -13.11 26.53 1.27
C ASN A 289 -13.22 25.20 0.51
N LEU A 290 -12.12 24.70 -0.03
CA LEU A 290 -12.10 23.40 -0.71
C LEU A 290 -12.42 22.24 0.25
N VAL A 291 -11.95 22.29 1.49
CA VAL A 291 -12.30 21.32 2.55
C VAL A 291 -13.81 21.32 2.81
N GLU A 292 -14.43 22.50 2.92
CA GLU A 292 -15.88 22.63 3.10
C GLU A 292 -16.66 22.07 1.90
N LYS A 293 -16.19 22.31 0.67
CA LYS A 293 -16.77 21.72 -0.55
C LYS A 293 -16.68 20.19 -0.53
N VAL A 294 -15.56 19.62 -0.09
CA VAL A 294 -15.41 18.16 0.05
C VAL A 294 -16.40 17.62 1.08
N ARG A 295 -16.47 18.24 2.27
CA ARG A 295 -17.42 17.83 3.32
C ARG A 295 -18.87 17.90 2.85
N THR A 296 -19.24 18.96 2.13
CA THR A 296 -20.59 19.14 1.59
C THR A 296 -20.92 18.07 0.54
N ALA A 297 -19.99 17.80 -0.39
CA ALA A 297 -20.18 16.76 -1.40
C ALA A 297 -20.27 15.36 -0.77
N GLU A 298 -19.44 15.07 0.23
CA GLU A 298 -19.49 13.82 0.99
C GLU A 298 -20.80 13.68 1.76
N ALA A 299 -21.25 14.72 2.47
CA ALA A 299 -22.50 14.72 3.21
C ALA A 299 -23.72 14.50 2.29
N ASN A 300 -23.74 15.14 1.12
CA ASN A 300 -24.80 14.95 0.12
C ASN A 300 -24.86 13.50 -0.38
N ARG A 301 -23.71 12.89 -0.68
CA ARG A 301 -23.63 11.48 -1.10
C ARG A 301 -24.04 10.53 0.03
N VAL A 302 -23.51 10.72 1.23
CA VAL A 302 -23.82 9.87 2.39
C VAL A 302 -25.30 9.98 2.75
N GLY A 303 -25.87 11.20 2.74
CA GLY A 303 -27.30 11.43 2.96
C GLY A 303 -28.19 10.69 1.96
N TYR A 304 -27.82 10.69 0.68
CA TYR A 304 -28.55 9.95 -0.35
C TYR A 304 -28.31 8.42 -0.32
N SER A 305 -27.22 7.96 0.32
CA SER A 305 -26.84 6.55 0.32
C SER A 305 -27.85 5.65 1.04
N ALA A 306 -28.59 6.18 2.03
CA ALA A 306 -29.63 5.44 2.75
C ALA A 306 -30.83 5.11 1.86
N GLU A 307 -31.25 6.06 1.02
CA GLU A 307 -32.33 5.89 0.04
C GLU A 307 -31.89 5.01 -1.14
N TYR A 308 -30.65 5.20 -1.62
CA TYR A 308 -30.11 4.45 -2.76
C TYR A 308 -29.87 2.96 -2.48
N ARG A 309 -29.39 2.62 -1.29
CA ARG A 309 -28.98 1.24 -0.92
C ARG A 309 -30.05 0.15 -1.16
N PRO A 310 -31.33 0.30 -0.75
CA PRO A 310 -32.34 -0.72 -1.02
C PRO A 310 -32.61 -0.93 -2.52
N HIS A 311 -32.76 0.15 -3.28
CA HIS A 311 -32.93 0.07 -4.74
C HIS A 311 -31.74 -0.60 -5.41
N HIS A 312 -30.51 -0.20 -5.03
CA HIS A 312 -29.28 -0.78 -5.54
C HIS A 312 -29.21 -2.28 -5.27
N ARG A 313 -29.41 -2.72 -4.02
CA ARG A 313 -29.36 -4.15 -3.66
C ARG A 313 -30.40 -4.97 -4.41
N HIS A 314 -31.62 -4.46 -4.55
CA HIS A 314 -32.69 -5.14 -5.26
C HIS A 314 -32.34 -5.32 -6.75
N VAL A 315 -31.96 -4.24 -7.44
CA VAL A 315 -31.62 -4.31 -8.87
C VAL A 315 -30.36 -5.15 -9.12
N ARG A 316 -29.36 -5.07 -8.23
CA ARG A 316 -28.17 -5.94 -8.32
C ARG A 316 -28.51 -7.42 -8.10
N GLY A 317 -29.46 -7.73 -7.22
CA GLY A 317 -29.99 -9.08 -7.04
C GLY A 317 -30.63 -9.62 -8.33
N LEU A 318 -31.54 -8.85 -8.93
CA LEU A 318 -32.17 -9.20 -10.21
C LEU A 318 -31.13 -9.40 -11.32
N GLN A 319 -30.16 -8.49 -11.45
CA GLN A 319 -29.09 -8.60 -12.44
C GLN A 319 -28.19 -9.81 -12.23
N TYR A 320 -27.92 -10.18 -10.97
CA TYR A 320 -27.19 -11.38 -10.63
C TYR A 320 -27.94 -12.64 -11.08
N GLU A 321 -29.25 -12.73 -10.81
CA GLU A 321 -30.09 -13.82 -11.27
C GLU A 321 -30.15 -13.90 -12.80
N MET A 322 -30.36 -12.77 -13.48
CA MET A 322 -30.35 -12.69 -14.94
C MET A 322 -29.00 -13.18 -15.50
N ARG A 323 -27.87 -12.81 -14.88
CA ARG A 323 -26.53 -13.29 -15.29
C ARG A 323 -26.43 -14.81 -15.16
N ASN A 324 -26.90 -15.39 -14.06
CA ASN A 324 -26.88 -16.84 -13.85
C ASN A 324 -27.77 -17.57 -14.86
N ILE A 325 -28.93 -17.01 -15.22
CA ILE A 325 -29.80 -17.57 -16.25
C ILE A 325 -29.13 -17.47 -17.63
N ARG A 326 -28.47 -16.35 -17.95
CA ARG A 326 -27.70 -16.18 -19.21
C ARG A 326 -26.61 -17.24 -19.36
N LEU A 327 -25.84 -17.51 -18.30
CA LEU A 327 -24.83 -18.58 -18.31
C LEU A 327 -25.45 -19.94 -18.65
N LYS A 328 -26.59 -20.28 -18.03
CA LYS A 328 -27.33 -21.52 -18.34
C LYS A 328 -27.89 -21.56 -19.77
N ILE A 329 -28.29 -20.41 -20.32
CA ILE A 329 -28.71 -20.31 -21.72
C ILE A 329 -27.51 -20.57 -22.64
N ASP A 330 -26.34 -20.02 -22.33
CA ASP A 330 -25.13 -20.23 -23.13
C ASP A 330 -24.68 -21.70 -23.11
N GLU A 331 -24.76 -22.38 -21.96
CA GLU A 331 -24.57 -23.83 -21.85
C GLU A 331 -25.57 -24.61 -22.73
N LEU A 332 -26.87 -24.30 -22.62
CA LEU A 332 -27.89 -24.96 -23.43
C LEU A 332 -27.71 -24.70 -24.94
N LYS A 333 -27.23 -23.52 -25.35
CA LYS A 333 -26.90 -23.23 -26.74
C LYS A 333 -25.70 -24.03 -27.23
N GLN A 334 -24.69 -24.22 -26.38
CA GLN A 334 -23.57 -25.10 -26.71
C GLN A 334 -24.03 -26.55 -26.87
N ASP A 335 -24.88 -27.04 -25.98
CA ASP A 335 -25.45 -28.39 -26.08
C ASP A 335 -26.34 -28.55 -27.33
N LEU A 336 -27.15 -27.54 -27.66
CA LEU A 336 -27.94 -27.50 -28.90
C LEU A 336 -27.03 -27.62 -30.13
N THR A 337 -25.93 -26.86 -30.14
CA THR A 337 -24.94 -26.88 -31.23
C THR A 337 -24.32 -28.27 -31.36
N ARG A 338 -23.84 -28.86 -30.26
CA ARG A 338 -23.26 -30.22 -30.23
C ARG A 338 -24.25 -31.28 -30.71
N ALA A 339 -25.49 -31.24 -30.20
CA ALA A 339 -26.54 -32.19 -30.57
C ALA A 339 -26.93 -32.06 -32.04
N SER A 340 -26.92 -30.84 -32.59
CA SER A 340 -27.24 -30.58 -34.01
C SER A 340 -26.16 -31.08 -34.99
N GLN A 341 -24.91 -31.21 -34.54
CA GLN A 341 -23.77 -31.64 -35.35
C GLN A 341 -23.55 -33.16 -35.34
N ASN A 342 -24.35 -33.93 -34.59
CA ASN A 342 -24.27 -35.39 -34.58
C ASN A 342 -24.73 -36.00 -35.91
N SER A 343 -24.15 -37.15 -36.30
CA SER A 343 -24.45 -37.83 -37.57
C SER A 343 -25.92 -38.22 -37.77
N TYR A 344 -26.68 -38.39 -36.67
CA TYR A 344 -28.13 -38.55 -36.66
C TYR A 344 -28.73 -37.70 -35.52
N PRO A 345 -29.13 -36.45 -35.77
CA PRO A 345 -29.67 -35.57 -34.74
C PRO A 345 -31.07 -36.03 -34.31
N ASP A 346 -31.27 -36.27 -33.02
CA ASP A 346 -32.59 -36.51 -32.45
C ASP A 346 -33.41 -35.20 -32.41
N ARG A 347 -34.46 -35.13 -33.23
CA ARG A 347 -35.31 -33.93 -33.36
C ARG A 347 -36.02 -33.59 -32.06
N ASP A 348 -36.46 -34.58 -31.28
CA ASP A 348 -37.18 -34.33 -30.02
C ASP A 348 -36.27 -33.66 -28.98
N THR A 349 -35.03 -34.14 -28.87
CA THR A 349 -34.01 -33.55 -28.00
C THR A 349 -33.69 -32.10 -28.39
N LEU A 350 -33.58 -31.78 -29.69
CA LEU A 350 -33.33 -30.42 -30.16
C LEU A 350 -34.49 -29.47 -29.80
N THR A 351 -35.73 -29.87 -30.05
CA THR A 351 -36.91 -29.08 -29.65
C THR A 351 -37.01 -28.88 -28.15
N ARG A 352 -36.65 -29.89 -27.35
CA ARG A 352 -36.65 -29.79 -25.89
C ARG A 352 -35.60 -28.82 -25.37
N ILE A 353 -34.40 -28.81 -25.96
CA ILE A 353 -33.34 -27.85 -25.58
C ILE A 353 -33.76 -26.44 -25.98
N GLN A 354 -34.32 -26.26 -27.18
CA GLN A 354 -34.83 -24.97 -27.65
C GLN A 354 -35.94 -24.43 -26.73
N ALA A 355 -36.92 -25.26 -26.36
CA ALA A 355 -37.98 -24.87 -25.42
C ALA A 355 -37.43 -24.46 -24.03
N LYS A 356 -36.36 -25.10 -23.55
CA LYS A 356 -35.68 -24.71 -22.30
C LYS A 356 -35.00 -23.35 -22.43
N ILE A 357 -34.40 -23.05 -23.58
CA ILE A 357 -33.79 -21.74 -23.85
C ILE A 357 -34.87 -20.65 -23.84
N GLU A 358 -35.97 -20.86 -24.57
CA GLU A 358 -37.09 -19.91 -24.64
C GLU A 358 -37.71 -19.66 -23.28
N LYS A 359 -37.96 -20.72 -22.49
CA LYS A 359 -38.45 -20.59 -21.11
C LYS A 359 -37.51 -19.74 -20.24
N LYS A 360 -36.19 -19.91 -20.39
CA LYS A 360 -35.20 -19.12 -19.65
C LYS A 360 -35.09 -17.69 -20.15
N GLN A 361 -35.29 -17.45 -21.45
CA GLN A 361 -35.35 -16.09 -22.02
C GLN A 361 -36.58 -15.34 -21.48
N ALA A 362 -37.75 -15.98 -21.43
CA ALA A 362 -38.94 -15.41 -20.83
C ALA A 362 -38.75 -15.09 -19.34
N ALA A 363 -38.02 -15.93 -18.59
CA ALA A 363 -37.68 -15.63 -17.20
C ALA A 363 -36.77 -14.41 -17.04
N ILE A 364 -35.86 -14.15 -18.00
CA ILE A 364 -35.05 -12.92 -18.01
C ILE A 364 -35.92 -11.69 -18.26
N GLU A 365 -36.89 -11.79 -19.18
CA GLU A 365 -37.83 -10.70 -19.46
C GLU A 365 -38.69 -10.38 -18.23
N ASP A 366 -39.18 -11.39 -17.53
CA ASP A 366 -39.92 -11.21 -16.27
C ASP A 366 -39.07 -10.49 -15.20
N LEU A 367 -37.84 -10.95 -14.96
CA LEU A 367 -36.91 -10.29 -14.04
C LEU A 367 -36.58 -8.85 -14.46
N GLN A 368 -36.54 -8.57 -15.77
CA GLN A 368 -36.28 -7.23 -16.27
C GLN A 368 -37.47 -6.29 -16.01
N ASN A 369 -38.70 -6.79 -16.08
CA ASN A 369 -39.91 -6.04 -15.76
C ASN A 369 -40.06 -5.76 -14.25
N GLN A 370 -39.39 -6.52 -13.39
CA GLN A 370 -39.34 -6.26 -11.95
C GLN A 370 -38.40 -5.09 -11.58
N ILE A 371 -37.59 -4.58 -12.52
CA ILE A 371 -36.73 -3.42 -12.27
C ILE A 371 -37.60 -2.15 -12.14
N PRO A 372 -37.49 -1.38 -11.05
CA PRO A 372 -38.26 -0.15 -10.88
C PRO A 372 -38.03 0.86 -12.00
N GLU A 373 -39.08 1.50 -12.50
CA GLU A 373 -38.98 2.51 -13.57
C GLU A 373 -38.09 3.71 -13.19
N ASN A 374 -38.08 4.08 -11.91
CA ASN A 374 -37.27 5.18 -11.37
C ASN A 374 -35.77 4.82 -11.19
N TRP A 375 -35.36 3.57 -11.45
CA TRP A 375 -33.99 3.10 -11.23
C TRP A 375 -32.96 3.94 -11.99
N ALA A 376 -33.25 4.30 -13.24
CA ALA A 376 -32.33 5.08 -14.07
C ALA A 376 -32.00 6.44 -13.44
N ASP A 377 -33.01 7.14 -12.92
CA ASP A 377 -32.86 8.44 -12.30
C ASP A 377 -32.15 8.35 -10.94
N VAL A 378 -32.54 7.36 -10.12
CA VAL A 378 -31.96 7.11 -8.80
C VAL A 378 -30.47 6.74 -8.91
N SER A 379 -30.12 5.85 -9.83
CA SER A 379 -28.73 5.46 -10.10
C SER A 379 -27.91 6.60 -10.66
N LYS A 380 -28.47 7.37 -11.61
CA LYS A 380 -27.80 8.56 -12.16
C LYS A 380 -27.54 9.62 -11.09
N ARG A 381 -28.51 9.90 -10.22
CA ARG A 381 -28.35 10.85 -9.11
C ARG A 381 -27.23 10.44 -8.16
N TYR A 382 -27.15 9.17 -7.79
CA TYR A 382 -26.04 8.68 -6.96
C TYR A 382 -24.69 8.82 -7.67
N ALA A 383 -24.62 8.47 -8.96
CA ALA A 383 -23.41 8.61 -9.77
C ALA A 383 -22.94 10.07 -9.89
N ASP A 384 -23.87 11.01 -10.07
CA ASP A 384 -23.56 12.45 -10.12
C ASP A 384 -23.03 12.96 -8.76
N LEU A 385 -23.60 12.51 -7.64
CA LEU A 385 -23.10 12.83 -6.29
C LEU A 385 -21.70 12.25 -6.04
N GLU A 386 -21.46 11.00 -6.47
CA GLU A 386 -20.13 10.39 -6.37
C GLU A 386 -19.10 11.14 -7.23
N LYS A 387 -19.48 11.52 -8.45
CA LYS A 387 -18.63 12.32 -9.34
C LYS A 387 -18.30 13.68 -8.71
N ALA A 388 -19.29 14.36 -8.14
CA ALA A 388 -19.08 15.64 -7.46
C ALA A 388 -18.13 15.51 -6.26
N GLU A 389 -18.27 14.46 -5.43
CA GLU A 389 -17.33 14.20 -4.32
C GLU A 389 -15.91 13.95 -4.84
N LYS A 390 -15.77 13.13 -5.89
CA LYS A 390 -14.47 12.83 -6.50
C LYS A 390 -13.80 14.08 -7.07
N GLU A 391 -14.55 14.94 -7.75
CA GLU A 391 -14.07 16.22 -8.28
C GLU A 391 -13.66 17.18 -7.16
N ALA A 392 -14.47 17.31 -6.11
CA ALA A 392 -14.16 18.14 -4.95
C ALA A 392 -12.84 17.70 -4.28
N ARG A 393 -12.67 16.39 -4.04
CA ARG A 393 -11.41 15.84 -3.49
C ARG A 393 -10.24 16.05 -4.45
N GLY A 394 -10.45 15.85 -5.76
CA GLY A 394 -9.44 16.12 -6.78
C GLY A 394 -8.95 17.57 -6.76
N ASN A 395 -9.89 18.52 -6.69
CA ASN A 395 -9.59 19.95 -6.63
C ASN A 395 -8.84 20.32 -5.34
N TYR A 396 -9.27 19.80 -4.18
CA TYR A 396 -8.54 19.95 -2.92
C TYR A 396 -7.09 19.45 -3.04
N ARG A 397 -6.91 18.22 -3.52
CA ARG A 397 -5.59 17.58 -3.68
C ARG A 397 -4.66 18.36 -4.60
N ASN A 398 -5.17 18.75 -5.77
CA ASN A 398 -4.40 19.53 -6.73
C ASN A 398 -4.02 20.91 -6.15
N ASN A 399 -4.92 21.55 -5.41
CA ASN A 399 -4.65 22.84 -4.78
C ASN A 399 -3.53 22.75 -3.74
N VAL A 400 -3.58 21.78 -2.82
CA VAL A 400 -2.55 21.63 -1.77
C VAL A 400 -1.20 21.20 -2.35
N ASP A 401 -1.20 20.30 -3.34
CA ASP A 401 0.03 19.84 -3.99
C ASP A 401 0.72 21.01 -4.71
N GLN A 402 -0.04 21.78 -5.50
CA GLN A 402 0.52 22.92 -6.22
C GLN A 402 0.93 24.08 -5.29
N ALA A 403 0.21 24.30 -4.19
CA ALA A 403 0.60 25.30 -3.20
C ALA A 403 1.98 24.96 -2.62
N TYR A 404 2.18 23.70 -2.21
CA TYR A 404 3.44 23.28 -1.62
C TYR A 404 4.60 23.14 -2.63
N GLU A 405 4.32 22.65 -3.84
CA GLU A 405 5.33 22.48 -4.89
C GLU A 405 6.05 23.80 -5.21
N THR A 406 5.30 24.92 -5.31
CA THR A 406 5.90 26.24 -5.52
C THR A 406 6.87 26.65 -4.42
N ILE A 407 6.53 26.38 -3.15
CA ILE A 407 7.39 26.68 -2.00
C ILE A 407 8.64 25.82 -2.01
N ALA A 408 8.47 24.51 -2.23
CA ALA A 408 9.58 23.56 -2.30
C ALA A 408 10.54 23.89 -3.46
N GLU A 409 10.02 24.25 -4.63
CA GLU A 409 10.82 24.67 -5.78
C GLU A 409 11.57 25.98 -5.52
N LEU A 410 10.88 27.01 -5.00
CA LEU A 410 11.50 28.31 -4.71
C LEU A 410 12.62 28.16 -3.68
N ARG A 411 12.39 27.37 -2.62
CA ARG A 411 13.39 27.08 -1.60
C ARG A 411 14.61 26.39 -2.20
N LYS A 412 14.41 25.36 -3.02
CA LYS A 412 15.49 24.63 -3.72
C LYS A 412 16.30 25.55 -4.66
N VAL A 413 15.65 26.52 -5.29
CA VAL A 413 16.31 27.50 -6.17
C VAL A 413 17.17 28.47 -5.37
N ILE A 414 16.69 28.94 -4.22
CA ILE A 414 17.42 29.87 -3.33
C ILE A 414 18.57 29.15 -2.61
N GLU A 415 18.35 27.95 -2.05
CA GLU A 415 19.40 27.14 -1.41
C GLU A 415 20.53 26.76 -2.40
N GLY A 416 20.22 26.70 -3.70
CA GLY A 416 21.19 26.48 -4.77
C GLY A 416 22.05 27.70 -5.14
N ALA A 417 21.94 28.83 -4.44
CA ALA A 417 22.65 30.08 -4.77
C ALA A 417 24.17 29.90 -4.83
N ASP A 418 24.78 29.28 -3.81
CA ASP A 418 26.22 29.09 -3.74
C ASP A 418 26.73 28.11 -4.80
N GLN A 419 25.95 27.07 -5.08
CA GLN A 419 26.26 26.13 -6.14
C GLN A 419 26.24 26.79 -7.52
N LEU A 420 25.30 27.71 -7.77
CA LEU A 420 25.24 28.47 -9.02
C LEU A 420 26.42 29.45 -9.13
N ALA A 421 26.72 30.15 -8.04
CA ALA A 421 27.84 31.09 -7.99
C ALA A 421 29.20 30.41 -8.20
N GLY A 422 29.37 29.17 -7.70
CA GLY A 422 30.58 28.38 -7.92
C GLY A 422 30.86 28.02 -9.39
N LEU A 423 29.89 28.21 -10.30
CA LEU A 423 30.06 27.99 -11.75
C LEU A 423 30.58 29.20 -12.51
N GLU A 424 30.79 30.34 -11.86
CA GLU A 424 31.15 31.61 -12.50
C GLU A 424 32.41 31.48 -13.37
N SER A 425 33.49 30.94 -12.79
CA SER A 425 34.77 30.74 -13.49
C SER A 425 34.65 29.80 -14.69
N GLN A 426 33.79 28.77 -14.61
CA GLN A 426 33.59 27.83 -15.70
C GLN A 426 32.80 28.45 -16.85
N LEU A 427 31.87 29.37 -16.55
CA LEU A 427 31.01 30.01 -17.56
C LEU A 427 31.70 31.17 -18.26
N THR A 428 32.44 32.00 -17.52
CA THR A 428 33.21 33.13 -18.09
C THR A 428 34.39 32.65 -18.92
N ALA A 429 34.97 31.48 -18.61
CA ALA A 429 36.04 30.87 -19.39
C ALA A 429 35.59 30.21 -20.72
N LEU A 430 34.31 30.30 -21.12
CA LEU A 430 33.81 29.70 -22.35
C LEU A 430 34.06 30.55 -23.60
N GLU A 431 34.30 31.85 -23.47
CA GLU A 431 34.48 32.75 -24.61
C GLU A 431 35.79 32.47 -25.40
N PRO A 432 36.98 32.34 -24.76
CA PRO A 432 38.21 32.08 -25.51
C PRO A 432 38.20 30.76 -26.33
N PRO A 433 37.68 29.63 -25.81
CA PRO A 433 37.55 28.39 -26.58
C PRO A 433 36.63 28.51 -27.80
N ILE A 434 35.59 29.34 -27.75
CA ILE A 434 34.67 29.51 -28.89
C ILE A 434 35.37 30.20 -30.07
N THR A 435 36.30 31.10 -29.78
CA THR A 435 37.02 31.89 -30.79
C THR A 435 38.29 31.20 -31.27
N ASN A 436 39.02 30.53 -30.37
CA ASN A 436 40.40 30.11 -30.62
C ASN A 436 40.60 28.59 -30.73
N GLU A 437 39.66 27.77 -30.27
CA GLU A 437 39.78 26.30 -30.32
C GLU A 437 38.94 25.67 -31.45
N PRO A 438 39.25 24.44 -31.89
CA PRO A 438 38.41 23.73 -32.85
C PRO A 438 36.98 23.58 -32.34
N ALA A 439 35.99 23.75 -33.23
CA ALA A 439 34.57 23.74 -32.89
C ALA A 439 34.13 22.53 -32.03
N LYS A 440 34.76 21.36 -32.24
CA LYS A 440 34.50 20.16 -31.43
C LYS A 440 34.88 20.35 -29.95
N VAL A 441 36.04 20.93 -29.67
CA VAL A 441 36.54 21.15 -28.30
C VAL A 441 35.70 22.23 -27.60
N ALA A 442 35.39 23.32 -28.30
CA ALA A 442 34.50 24.36 -27.81
C ALA A 442 33.10 23.81 -27.45
N MET A 443 32.52 22.98 -28.32
CA MET A 443 31.23 22.32 -28.06
C MET A 443 31.27 21.39 -26.84
N ASP A 444 32.36 20.65 -26.63
CA ASP A 444 32.50 19.77 -25.48
C ASP A 444 32.63 20.54 -24.16
N ARG A 445 33.36 21.66 -24.14
CA ARG A 445 33.41 22.57 -22.97
C ARG A 445 32.04 23.17 -22.65
N ILE A 446 31.31 23.65 -23.66
CA ILE A 446 29.94 24.16 -23.46
C ILE A 446 29.02 23.04 -22.93
N LYS A 447 29.16 21.81 -23.45
CA LYS A 447 28.37 20.65 -22.98
C LYS A 447 28.67 20.29 -21.52
N GLN A 448 29.91 20.44 -21.07
CA GLN A 448 30.27 20.25 -19.66
C GLN A 448 29.63 21.32 -18.78
N ALA A 449 29.66 22.59 -19.19
CA ALA A 449 28.97 23.68 -18.50
C ALA A 449 27.44 23.47 -18.46
N GLU A 450 26.82 23.01 -19.55
CA GLU A 450 25.40 22.62 -19.60
C GLU A 450 25.07 21.51 -18.58
N LYS A 451 25.98 20.53 -18.43
CA LYS A 451 25.82 19.41 -17.47
C LYS A 451 25.97 19.89 -16.03
N ALA A 452 26.90 20.82 -15.77
CA ALA A 452 27.07 21.43 -14.45
C ALA A 452 25.86 22.28 -14.06
N LEU A 453 25.38 23.15 -14.96
CA LEU A 453 24.16 23.92 -14.77
C LEU A 453 22.93 23.02 -14.56
N GLY A 454 22.85 21.90 -15.27
CA GLY A 454 21.75 20.94 -15.13
C GLY A 454 21.63 20.26 -13.76
N LYS A 455 22.66 20.38 -12.91
CA LYS A 455 22.60 19.90 -11.50
C LYS A 455 21.97 20.92 -10.56
N VAL A 456 21.94 22.20 -10.93
CA VAL A 456 21.42 23.30 -10.11
C VAL A 456 19.97 23.59 -10.51
N ALA A 457 19.08 23.74 -9.54
CA ALA A 457 17.67 23.99 -9.79
C ALA A 457 17.43 25.37 -10.44
N GLY A 458 16.45 25.46 -11.35
CA GLY A 458 16.03 26.72 -11.96
C GLY A 458 17.00 27.32 -12.99
N THR A 459 17.94 26.55 -13.54
CA THR A 459 18.93 27.06 -14.54
C THR A 459 18.56 26.76 -16.00
N SER A 460 17.32 26.29 -16.26
CA SER A 460 16.88 25.82 -17.57
C SER A 460 16.97 26.89 -18.67
N ALA A 461 16.69 28.15 -18.34
CA ALA A 461 16.79 29.29 -19.26
C ALA A 461 18.25 29.55 -19.67
N ILE A 462 19.19 29.54 -18.72
CA ILE A 462 20.63 29.70 -18.96
C ILE A 462 21.13 28.52 -19.82
N LYS A 463 20.80 27.29 -19.42
CA LYS A 463 21.16 26.08 -20.16
C LYS A 463 20.63 26.09 -21.59
N SER A 464 19.41 26.62 -21.81
CA SER A 464 18.83 26.77 -23.15
C SER A 464 19.66 27.69 -24.04
N LYS A 465 20.15 28.82 -23.49
CA LYS A 465 21.06 29.74 -24.22
C LYS A 465 22.40 29.08 -24.54
N LEU A 466 23.02 28.39 -23.58
CA LEU A 466 24.26 27.62 -23.82
C LEU A 466 24.06 26.51 -24.86
N SER A 467 22.92 25.81 -24.84
CA SER A 467 22.59 24.82 -25.87
C SER A 467 22.44 25.44 -27.25
N LYS A 468 21.96 26.69 -27.37
CA LYS A 468 21.91 27.41 -28.65
C LYS A 468 23.31 27.82 -29.10
N ALA A 469 24.18 28.27 -28.18
CA ALA A 469 25.57 28.56 -28.46
C ALA A 469 26.32 27.33 -29.01
N ARG A 470 26.15 26.18 -28.35
CA ARG A 470 26.72 24.89 -28.81
C ARG A 470 26.21 24.47 -30.18
N ARG A 471 24.91 24.66 -30.46
CA ARG A 471 24.30 24.33 -31.76
C ARG A 471 24.83 25.22 -32.89
N ALA A 472 25.17 26.48 -32.61
CA ALA A 472 25.74 27.40 -33.59
C ALA A 472 27.15 26.98 -34.08
N LEU A 473 27.85 26.14 -33.32
CA LEU A 473 29.16 25.58 -33.66
C LEU A 473 29.08 24.19 -34.35
N LYS A 474 27.87 23.65 -34.56
CA LYS A 474 27.66 22.30 -35.08
C LYS A 474 27.52 22.31 -36.61
N GLY A 475 28.28 21.46 -37.29
CA GLY A 475 28.17 21.22 -38.74
C GLY A 475 29.40 21.68 -39.53
N ASN A 476 29.29 21.70 -40.86
CA ASN A 476 30.39 22.05 -41.77
C ASN A 476 30.69 23.57 -41.84
N GLN A 477 29.80 24.42 -41.32
CA GLN A 477 29.96 25.88 -41.25
C GLN A 477 29.68 26.38 -39.82
N PRO A 478 30.63 26.24 -38.88
CA PRO A 478 30.48 26.78 -37.54
C PRO A 478 30.38 28.31 -37.57
N ASN A 479 29.50 28.90 -36.75
CA ASN A 479 29.33 30.34 -36.62
C ASN A 479 29.70 30.80 -35.18
N PRO A 480 30.98 31.15 -34.94
CA PRO A 480 31.46 31.58 -33.62
C PRO A 480 30.80 32.87 -33.12
N GLN A 481 30.55 33.84 -34.00
CA GLN A 481 29.91 35.12 -33.62
C GLN A 481 28.51 34.91 -33.04
N LYS A 482 27.70 34.05 -33.68
CA LYS A 482 26.37 33.70 -33.17
C LYS A 482 26.44 32.87 -31.88
N ALA A 483 27.49 32.06 -31.72
CA ALA A 483 27.72 31.30 -30.49
C ALA A 483 28.08 32.23 -29.31
N ILE A 484 28.92 33.24 -29.53
CA ILE A 484 29.28 34.27 -28.55
C ILE A 484 28.04 35.08 -28.15
N GLN A 485 27.22 35.50 -29.11
CA GLN A 485 25.97 36.22 -28.81
C GLN A 485 25.04 35.41 -27.87
N PHE A 486 24.88 34.11 -28.13
CA PHE A 486 24.10 33.24 -27.24
C PHE A 486 24.77 32.99 -25.89
N LEU A 487 26.10 32.99 -25.83
CA LEU A 487 26.85 32.89 -24.57
C LEU A 487 26.65 34.17 -23.73
N GLU A 488 26.80 35.35 -24.32
CA GLU A 488 26.57 36.64 -23.64
C GLU A 488 25.13 36.75 -23.12
N ASP A 489 24.14 36.37 -23.93
CA ASP A 489 22.74 36.28 -23.50
C ASP A 489 22.57 35.34 -22.29
N GLY A 490 23.28 34.21 -22.29
CA GLY A 490 23.29 33.25 -21.19
C GLY A 490 23.96 33.82 -19.93
N LEU A 491 25.08 34.52 -20.08
CA LEU A 491 25.81 35.17 -18.99
C LEU A 491 25.02 36.31 -18.38
N LYS A 492 24.30 37.11 -19.17
CA LYS A 492 23.37 38.14 -18.66
C LYS A 492 22.30 37.53 -17.76
N LEU A 493 21.69 36.43 -18.19
CA LEU A 493 20.73 35.70 -17.35
C LEU A 493 21.38 35.08 -16.11
N TYR A 494 22.61 34.57 -16.24
CA TYR A 494 23.38 34.00 -15.13
C TYR A 494 23.66 35.02 -14.04
N PHE A 495 24.21 36.19 -14.38
CA PHE A 495 24.53 37.23 -13.41
C PHE A 495 23.26 37.78 -12.75
N ALA A 496 22.16 37.93 -13.50
CA ALA A 496 20.87 38.28 -12.94
C ALA A 496 20.40 37.24 -11.91
N GLU A 497 20.48 35.94 -12.25
CA GLU A 497 20.11 34.83 -11.38
C GLU A 497 20.96 34.74 -10.10
N VAL A 498 22.28 34.88 -10.21
CA VAL A 498 23.18 34.88 -9.05
C VAL A 498 22.89 36.06 -8.13
N GLY A 499 22.68 37.25 -8.71
CA GLY A 499 22.47 38.49 -7.95
C GLY A 499 21.22 38.46 -7.09
N TRP A 500 20.08 38.00 -7.63
CA TRP A 500 18.85 37.91 -6.83
C TRP A 500 18.87 36.72 -5.86
N ARG A 501 19.40 35.55 -6.26
CA ARG A 501 19.42 34.35 -5.39
C ARG A 501 20.29 34.54 -4.14
N ARG A 502 21.45 35.20 -4.26
CA ARG A 502 22.31 35.50 -3.10
C ARG A 502 21.63 36.41 -2.10
N ARG A 503 20.92 37.44 -2.57
CA ARG A 503 20.14 38.33 -1.69
C ARG A 503 18.95 37.59 -1.06
N ALA A 504 18.20 36.83 -1.87
CA ALA A 504 17.07 36.04 -1.38
C ALA A 504 17.50 34.97 -0.35
N ALA A 505 18.72 34.44 -0.43
CA ALA A 505 19.27 33.50 0.55
C ALA A 505 19.45 34.13 1.93
N VAL A 506 19.67 35.44 2.02
CA VAL A 506 19.81 36.17 3.28
C VAL A 506 18.47 36.72 3.75
N GLU A 507 17.72 37.36 2.84
CA GLU A 507 16.54 38.16 3.20
C GLU A 507 15.24 37.34 3.27
N ILE A 508 15.10 36.28 2.45
CA ILE A 508 13.82 35.54 2.29
C ILE A 508 13.93 34.10 2.78
N ALA A 509 15.08 33.44 2.60
CA ALA A 509 15.22 32.02 2.93
C ALA A 509 14.84 31.64 4.38
N PRO A 510 15.17 32.43 5.43
CA PRO A 510 14.76 32.10 6.79
C PRO A 510 13.24 32.07 6.96
N ALA A 511 12.53 33.05 6.40
CA ALA A 511 11.08 33.12 6.46
C ALA A 511 10.42 32.04 5.61
N LEU A 512 10.96 31.77 4.42
CA LEU A 512 10.48 30.69 3.55
C LEU A 512 10.68 29.31 4.21
N ALA A 513 11.78 29.10 4.92
CA ALA A 513 12.03 27.87 5.67
C ALA A 513 11.09 27.73 6.89
N ALA A 514 10.79 28.83 7.57
CA ALA A 514 9.80 28.84 8.65
C ALA A 514 8.40 28.51 8.11
N TYR A 515 8.01 29.11 6.98
CA TYR A 515 6.74 28.83 6.31
C TYR A 515 6.65 27.37 5.84
N ASP A 516 7.68 26.86 5.14
CA ASP A 516 7.76 25.46 4.72
C ASP A 516 7.61 24.51 5.91
N ASN A 517 8.32 24.75 7.02
CA ASN A 517 8.19 23.94 8.22
C ASN A 517 6.78 23.95 8.82
N ALA A 518 6.04 25.05 8.69
CA ALA A 518 4.67 25.15 9.18
C ALA A 518 3.67 24.39 8.30
N ILE A 519 3.92 24.29 6.99
CA ILE A 519 2.94 23.72 6.04
C ILE A 519 3.30 22.31 5.53
N LYS A 520 4.56 21.87 5.64
CA LYS A 520 5.04 20.59 5.08
C LYS A 520 4.29 19.37 5.60
N ASP A 521 3.91 19.39 6.88
CA ASP A 521 3.24 18.26 7.55
C ASP A 521 1.72 18.35 7.47
N SER A 522 1.18 19.40 6.83
CA SER A 522 -0.24 19.60 6.60
C SER A 522 -0.57 19.72 5.11
N ILE A 523 -0.41 20.91 4.53
CA ILE A 523 -0.65 21.19 3.10
C ILE A 523 0.29 20.38 2.21
N GLY A 524 1.58 20.32 2.59
CA GLY A 524 2.61 19.62 1.84
C GLY A 524 2.69 18.11 2.09
N LEU A 525 1.82 17.55 2.93
CA LEU A 525 1.99 16.20 3.47
C LEU A 525 2.06 15.13 2.37
N ARG A 526 1.26 15.29 1.32
CA ARG A 526 1.19 14.36 0.18
C ARG A 526 2.49 14.24 -0.59
N LEU A 527 3.29 15.32 -0.62
CA LEU A 527 4.57 15.41 -1.33
C LEU A 527 5.77 15.03 -0.45
N GLN A 528 5.55 14.72 0.84
CA GLN A 528 6.60 14.24 1.71
C GLN A 528 7.01 12.80 1.35
N ARG A 529 8.25 12.44 1.70
CA ARG A 529 8.74 11.08 1.46
C ARG A 529 8.03 10.04 2.32
N ARG A 530 7.70 10.39 3.56
CA ARG A 530 7.11 9.50 4.57
C ARG A 530 6.25 10.29 5.56
N LEU A 531 5.29 9.60 6.17
CA LEU A 531 4.53 10.12 7.29
C LEU A 531 5.39 10.18 8.57
N THR A 532 5.05 11.08 9.49
CA THR A 532 5.63 11.12 10.83
C THR A 532 5.07 10.00 11.71
N ALA A 533 5.74 9.68 12.82
CA ALA A 533 5.33 8.60 13.71
C ALA A 533 3.91 8.79 14.28
N ASP A 534 3.49 10.04 14.50
CA ASP A 534 2.16 10.35 15.01
C ASP A 534 1.10 10.27 13.91
N GLN A 535 1.36 10.80 12.72
CA GLN A 535 0.49 10.65 11.55
C GLN A 535 0.27 9.17 11.20
N ILE A 536 1.30 8.33 11.35
CA ILE A 536 1.17 6.88 11.12
C ILE A 536 0.16 6.25 12.08
N LYS A 537 0.09 6.68 13.34
CA LYS A 537 -0.87 6.11 14.31
C LYS A 537 -2.31 6.36 13.87
N GLU A 538 -2.61 7.60 13.47
CA GLU A 538 -3.94 8.01 13.02
C GLU A 538 -4.33 7.35 11.69
N VAL A 539 -3.42 7.38 10.70
CA VAL A 539 -3.66 6.76 9.39
C VAL A 539 -3.79 5.24 9.53
N ALA A 540 -3.00 4.58 10.37
CA ALA A 540 -3.13 3.14 10.63
C ALA A 540 -4.45 2.79 11.32
N SER A 541 -4.93 3.64 12.24
CA SER A 541 -6.23 3.47 12.89
C SER A 541 -7.38 3.62 11.91
N CYS A 542 -7.37 4.66 11.06
CA CYS A 542 -8.40 4.84 10.05
C CYS A 542 -8.40 3.69 9.01
N ARG A 543 -7.22 3.19 8.62
CA ARG A 543 -7.09 2.11 7.64
C ARG A 543 -7.41 0.72 8.19
N SER A 544 -7.43 0.55 9.51
CA SER A 544 -7.82 -0.73 10.12
C SER A 544 -9.34 -0.97 10.05
N ILE A 545 -10.11 0.11 9.85
CA ILE A 545 -11.56 0.07 9.66
C ILE A 545 -11.87 -0.20 8.18
N HIS A 546 -12.71 -1.20 7.93
CA HIS A 546 -13.16 -1.51 6.58
C HIS A 546 -14.15 -0.44 6.09
N ARG A 547 -13.99 -0.01 4.83
CA ARG A 547 -14.92 0.92 4.18
C ARG A 547 -15.77 0.19 3.15
N ASP A 548 -17.08 0.35 3.26
CA ASP A 548 -18.05 -0.24 2.33
C ASP A 548 -18.06 0.55 1.00
N PHE A 549 -17.68 -0.12 -0.09
CA PHE A 549 -17.74 0.42 -1.45
C PHE A 549 -18.83 -0.23 -2.31
N SER A 550 -19.68 -1.10 -1.73
CA SER A 550 -20.69 -1.88 -2.46
C SER A 550 -21.65 -1.02 -3.28
N LEU A 551 -21.97 0.19 -2.83
CA LEU A 551 -22.85 1.12 -3.55
C LEU A 551 -22.22 1.70 -4.82
N ARG A 552 -20.92 1.54 -5.03
CA ARG A 552 -20.21 2.00 -6.23
C ARG A 552 -20.13 0.95 -7.33
N PHE A 553 -20.46 -0.31 -7.01
CA PHE A 553 -20.33 -1.46 -7.90
C PHE A 553 -21.70 -1.99 -8.29
#